data_AF-A0A929K728-F1
#
_entry.id   AF-A0A929K728-F1
#
_cell.length_a   1.000
_cell.length_b   1.000
_cell.length_c   1.000
_cell.angle_alpha   90.00
_cell.angle_beta   90.00
_cell.angle_gamma   90.00
#
_symmetry.space_group_name_H-M   'P 1'
#
loop_
_entity.id
_entity.type
_entity.pdbx_description
1 polymer ?
#
loop_
_entity_poly.entity_id
_entity_poly.type
_entity_poly.pdbx_seq_one_letter_code
_entity_poly.pdbx_strand_id
1 'polypeptide(L)'
;LKDYLTQLIPVPEMQLEKIVKKFHEMGKALIVGNGLCGITQGILGGFGFFIFGLHSPFLWGTVIAFMAFLPVIGASVVFIPAAVILIIQGELWLGISYLIYNMFYSSIIEYVIKPRLIGKGMQMNSFLVFIGIIGGIKLFGIIGIVYGPLIITIFLTLAEIYRLEYKEQLA
;
A
#
# COMPACT_ATOMS: atom_id res chain seq x y z
N LEU A 1 -0.05 27.37 -3.84
CA LEU A 1 -1.13 26.38 -3.59
C LEU A 1 -1.91 26.71 -2.31
N LYS A 2 -1.27 26.88 -1.14
CA LYS A 2 -1.92 27.27 0.13
C LYS A 2 -2.79 28.53 -0.05
N ASP A 3 -2.22 29.64 -0.51
CA ASP A 3 -2.93 30.92 -0.68
C ASP A 3 -4.07 30.85 -1.70
N TYR A 4 -3.93 30.02 -2.73
CA TYR A 4 -4.97 29.78 -3.75
C TYR A 4 -6.16 29.00 -3.17
N LEU A 5 -5.90 28.03 -2.28
CA LEU A 5 -6.94 27.25 -1.60
C LEU A 5 -7.67 28.08 -0.54
N THR A 6 -6.97 28.98 0.16
CA THR A 6 -7.58 29.86 1.17
C THR A 6 -8.58 30.85 0.56
N GLN A 7 -8.39 31.24 -0.71
CA GLN A 7 -9.30 32.15 -1.42
C GLN A 7 -10.55 31.46 -1.98
N LEU A 8 -10.49 30.14 -2.23
CA LEU A 8 -11.58 29.38 -2.86
C LEU A 8 -12.48 28.66 -1.86
N ILE A 9 -11.98 28.32 -0.67
CA ILE A 9 -12.71 27.49 0.29
C ILE A 9 -12.87 28.28 1.61
N PRO A 10 -14.10 28.47 2.12
CA PRO A 10 -14.37 29.29 3.30
C PRO A 10 -14.09 28.49 4.58
N VAL A 11 -12.85 27.99 4.73
CA VAL A 11 -12.41 27.19 5.88
C VAL A 11 -11.45 28.03 6.73
N PRO A 12 -11.56 28.02 8.06
CA PRO A 12 -10.61 28.70 8.92
C PRO A 12 -9.17 28.25 8.61
N GLU A 13 -8.20 29.20 8.58
CA GLU A 13 -6.80 28.91 8.24
C GLU A 13 -6.20 27.76 9.06
N MET A 14 -6.63 27.64 10.32
CA MET A 14 -6.23 26.57 11.24
C MET A 14 -6.65 25.16 10.76
N GLN A 15 -7.77 25.04 10.04
CA GLN A 15 -8.22 23.78 9.44
C GLN A 15 -7.47 23.50 8.13
N LEU A 16 -7.21 24.53 7.32
CA LEU A 16 -6.44 24.38 6.07
C LEU A 16 -5.01 23.89 6.36
N GLU A 17 -4.36 24.39 7.42
CA GLU A 17 -3.05 23.88 7.84
C GLU A 17 -3.07 22.41 8.26
N LYS A 18 -4.11 21.98 8.98
CA LYS A 18 -4.28 20.56 9.35
C LYS A 18 -4.43 19.69 8.10
N ILE A 19 -5.18 20.14 7.09
CA ILE A 19 -5.36 19.41 5.83
C ILE A 19 -4.03 19.29 5.09
N VAL A 20 -3.32 20.39 4.90
CA VAL A 20 -2.01 20.39 4.19
C VAL A 20 -0.99 19.51 4.91
N LYS A 21 -0.96 19.56 6.25
CA LYS A 21 -0.08 18.72 7.06
C LYS A 21 -0.40 17.24 6.88
N LYS A 22 -1.68 16.84 6.97
CA LYS A 22 -2.11 15.46 6.71
C LYS A 22 -1.74 14.98 5.31
N PHE A 23 -1.88 15.84 4.30
CA PHE A 23 -1.52 15.52 2.92
C PHE A 23 -0.02 15.25 2.77
N HIS A 24 0.81 16.07 3.41
CA HIS A 24 2.25 15.90 3.41
C HIS A 24 2.69 14.64 4.15
N GLU A 25 2.07 14.36 5.30
CA GLU A 25 2.28 13.12 6.07
C GLU A 25 1.88 11.89 5.25
N MET A 26 0.74 11.92 4.55
CA MET A 26 0.32 10.85 3.64
C MET A 26 1.29 10.65 2.48
N GLY A 27 1.72 11.73 1.81
CA GLY A 27 2.66 11.64 0.69
C GLY A 27 4.00 11.05 1.13
N LYS A 28 4.51 11.50 2.28
CA LYS A 28 5.74 10.96 2.87
C LYS A 28 5.58 9.49 3.27
N ALA A 29 4.46 9.12 3.86
CA ALA A 29 4.14 7.74 4.19
C ALA A 29 4.09 6.81 2.96
N LEU A 30 3.48 7.27 1.87
CA LEU A 30 3.41 6.49 0.62
C LEU A 30 4.77 6.32 -0.03
N ILE A 31 5.57 7.38 -0.13
CA ILE A 31 6.87 7.31 -0.82
C ILE A 31 7.91 6.59 0.05
N VAL A 32 8.04 6.97 1.32
CA VAL A 32 9.08 6.44 2.21
C VAL A 32 8.67 5.10 2.78
N GLY A 33 7.42 4.97 3.25
CA GLY A 33 6.92 3.74 3.87
C GLY A 33 6.85 2.59 2.87
N ASN A 34 6.13 2.75 1.76
CA ASN A 34 6.04 1.69 0.75
C ASN A 34 7.37 1.49 0.02
N GLY A 35 8.17 2.54 -0.19
CA GLY A 35 9.49 2.40 -0.81
C GLY A 35 10.45 1.55 -0.01
N LEU A 36 10.62 1.87 1.27
CA LEU A 36 11.52 1.10 2.16
C LEU A 36 11.02 -0.33 2.36
N CYS A 37 9.70 -0.50 2.56
CA CYS A 37 9.11 -1.84 2.68
C CYS A 37 9.26 -2.65 1.39
N GLY A 38 9.09 -2.02 0.22
CA GLY A 38 9.24 -2.67 -1.07
C GLY A 38 10.67 -3.14 -1.32
N ILE A 39 11.67 -2.31 -1.05
CA ILE A 39 13.08 -2.71 -1.13
C ILE A 39 13.36 -3.90 -0.22
N THR A 40 12.86 -3.85 1.03
CA THR A 40 13.03 -4.93 2.00
C THR A 40 12.37 -6.22 1.51
N GLN A 41 11.14 -6.16 0.98
CA GLN A 41 10.44 -7.30 0.39
C GLN A 41 11.17 -7.85 -0.83
N GLY A 42 11.74 -7.00 -1.68
CA GLY A 42 12.51 -7.43 -2.84
C GLY A 42 13.78 -8.18 -2.47
N ILE A 43 14.50 -7.70 -1.46
CA ILE A 43 15.71 -8.38 -0.94
C ILE A 43 15.33 -9.73 -0.35
N LEU A 44 14.32 -9.79 0.53
CA LEU A 44 13.89 -11.04 1.16
C LEU A 44 13.28 -12.01 0.15
N GLY A 45 12.48 -11.52 -0.79
CA GLY A 45 11.90 -12.33 -1.86
C GLY A 45 12.97 -12.88 -2.80
N GLY A 46 13.94 -12.05 -3.23
CA GLY A 46 15.09 -12.50 -4.01
C GLY A 46 15.94 -13.52 -3.26
N PHE A 47 16.14 -13.34 -1.95
CA PHE A 47 16.83 -14.31 -1.11
C PHE A 47 16.05 -15.64 -1.00
N GLY A 48 14.71 -15.57 -0.97
CA GLY A 48 13.84 -16.73 -1.13
C GLY A 48 14.06 -17.44 -2.47
N PHE A 49 14.13 -16.72 -3.59
CA PHE A 49 14.46 -17.36 -4.87
C PHE A 49 15.81 -18.07 -4.83
N PHE A 50 16.82 -17.47 -4.18
CA PHE A 50 18.14 -18.07 -4.06
C PHE A 50 18.17 -19.34 -3.19
N ILE A 51 17.59 -19.29 -1.98
CA ILE A 51 17.58 -20.44 -1.05
C ILE A 51 16.83 -21.64 -1.62
N PHE A 52 15.71 -21.38 -2.31
CA PHE A 52 14.83 -22.42 -2.83
C PHE A 52 15.24 -22.90 -4.24
N GLY A 53 16.41 -22.47 -4.74
CA GLY A 53 16.96 -22.93 -6.02
C GLY A 53 16.20 -22.45 -7.25
N LEU A 54 15.42 -21.37 -7.13
CA LEU A 54 14.69 -20.77 -8.25
C LEU A 54 15.64 -19.89 -9.09
N HIS A 55 15.39 -19.88 -10.39
CA HIS A 55 16.21 -19.12 -11.34
C HIS A 55 16.06 -17.61 -11.17
N SER A 56 17.14 -16.89 -11.49
CA SER A 56 17.23 -15.42 -11.51
C SER A 56 16.77 -14.70 -10.23
N PRO A 57 17.38 -14.99 -9.05
CA PRO A 57 17.01 -14.36 -7.79
C PRO A 57 17.03 -12.83 -7.80
N PHE A 58 18.01 -12.23 -8.48
CA PHE A 58 18.16 -10.78 -8.58
C PHE A 58 17.03 -10.12 -9.38
N LEU A 59 16.64 -10.74 -10.51
CA LEU A 59 15.56 -10.25 -11.36
C LEU A 59 14.24 -10.30 -10.61
N TRP A 60 13.90 -11.46 -10.03
CA TRP A 60 12.63 -11.63 -9.34
C TRP A 60 12.56 -10.85 -8.03
N GLY A 61 13.66 -10.70 -7.30
CA GLY A 61 13.74 -9.79 -6.15
C GLY A 61 13.44 -8.34 -6.53
N THR A 62 13.95 -7.89 -7.68
CA THR A 62 13.66 -6.54 -8.21
C THR A 62 12.19 -6.40 -8.60
N VAL A 63 11.62 -7.38 -9.29
CA VAL A 63 10.17 -7.39 -9.61
C VAL A 63 9.34 -7.36 -8.34
N ILE A 64 9.69 -8.13 -7.31
CA ILE A 64 9.02 -8.13 -6.01
C ILE A 64 9.10 -6.74 -5.37
N ALA A 65 10.26 -6.06 -5.43
CA ALA A 65 10.40 -4.70 -4.89
C ALA A 65 9.42 -3.71 -5.54
N PHE A 66 9.28 -3.77 -6.86
CA PHE A 66 8.32 -2.95 -7.60
C PHE A 66 6.87 -3.35 -7.32
N MET A 67 6.57 -4.63 -7.27
CA MET A 67 5.19 -5.10 -7.01
C MET A 67 4.76 -4.80 -5.57
N ALA A 68 5.66 -4.85 -4.60
CA ALA A 68 5.41 -4.53 -3.20
C ALA A 68 4.98 -3.07 -2.94
N PHE A 69 5.20 -2.16 -3.90
CA PHE A 69 4.60 -0.83 -3.88
C PHE A 69 3.08 -0.86 -4.02
N LEU A 70 2.54 -1.87 -4.71
CA LEU A 70 1.10 -2.06 -4.86
C LEU A 70 0.54 -2.72 -3.59
N PRO A 71 -0.39 -2.05 -2.88
CA PRO A 71 -1.02 -2.63 -1.71
C PRO A 71 -1.88 -3.84 -2.10
N VAL A 72 -2.10 -4.75 -1.15
CA VAL A 72 -2.94 -5.95 -1.24
C VAL A 72 -2.37 -7.06 -2.12
N ILE A 73 -1.94 -6.75 -3.35
CA ILE A 73 -1.46 -7.75 -4.30
C ILE A 73 0.06 -7.90 -4.20
N GLY A 74 0.79 -6.80 -4.07
CA GLY A 74 2.17 -6.75 -3.57
C GLY A 74 3.13 -7.81 -4.13
N ALA A 75 3.98 -8.31 -3.23
CA ALA A 75 4.89 -9.42 -3.49
C ALA A 75 4.18 -10.75 -3.86
N SER A 76 2.89 -10.90 -3.48
CA SER A 76 2.15 -12.16 -3.64
C SER A 76 1.88 -12.56 -5.09
N VAL A 77 1.82 -11.57 -5.99
CA VAL A 77 1.75 -11.79 -7.44
C VAL A 77 2.91 -12.63 -7.95
N VAL A 78 4.08 -12.53 -7.30
CA VAL A 78 5.29 -13.23 -7.74
C VAL A 78 5.42 -14.57 -7.01
N PHE A 79 5.34 -14.56 -5.68
CA PHE A 79 5.65 -15.77 -4.92
C PHE A 79 4.55 -16.83 -4.99
N ILE A 80 3.26 -16.46 -5.14
CA ILE A 80 2.19 -17.47 -5.22
C ILE A 80 2.34 -18.31 -6.50
N PRO A 81 2.44 -17.72 -7.71
CA PRO A 81 2.65 -18.49 -8.92
C PRO A 81 3.96 -19.29 -8.91
N ALA A 82 5.05 -18.71 -8.39
CA ALA A 82 6.33 -19.42 -8.27
C ALA A 82 6.20 -20.70 -7.43
N ALA A 83 5.47 -20.62 -6.31
CA ALA A 83 5.20 -21.80 -5.49
C ALA A 83 4.31 -22.83 -6.17
N VAL A 84 3.25 -22.38 -6.85
CA VAL A 84 2.36 -23.27 -7.60
C VAL A 84 3.13 -24.01 -8.69
N ILE A 85 4.05 -23.33 -9.38
CA ILE A 85 4.93 -23.95 -10.39
C ILE A 85 5.79 -25.05 -9.75
N LEU A 86 6.43 -24.80 -8.60
CA LEU A 86 7.21 -25.82 -7.88
C LEU A 86 6.36 -27.04 -7.51
N ILE A 87 5.13 -26.83 -7.03
CA ILE A 87 4.22 -27.91 -6.67
C ILE A 87 3.82 -28.73 -7.89
N ILE A 88 3.49 -28.08 -9.01
CA ILE A 88 3.12 -28.75 -10.27
C ILE A 88 4.31 -29.55 -10.84
N GLN A 89 5.54 -29.09 -10.60
CA GLN A 89 6.77 -29.79 -10.99
C GLN A 89 7.10 -31.02 -10.12
N GLY A 90 6.28 -31.33 -9.12
CA GLY A 90 6.46 -32.48 -8.23
C GLY A 90 7.18 -32.14 -6.92
N GLU A 91 7.67 -30.92 -6.77
CA GLU A 91 8.43 -30.45 -5.60
C GLU A 91 7.52 -29.87 -4.52
N LEU A 92 6.57 -30.70 -4.04
CA LEU A 92 5.51 -30.27 -3.10
C LEU A 92 6.08 -29.59 -1.83
N TRP A 93 7.07 -30.22 -1.20
CA TRP A 93 7.65 -29.72 0.05
C TRP A 93 8.40 -28.41 -0.15
N LEU A 94 9.14 -28.25 -1.25
CA LEU A 94 9.81 -27.00 -1.60
C LEU A 94 8.80 -25.88 -1.87
N GLY A 95 7.73 -26.16 -2.63
CA GLY A 95 6.70 -25.18 -2.92
C GLY A 95 5.96 -24.70 -1.66
N ILE A 96 5.61 -25.61 -0.75
CA ILE A 96 4.95 -25.27 0.52
C ILE A 96 5.89 -24.44 1.42
N SER A 97 7.14 -24.87 1.60
CA SER A 97 8.09 -24.16 2.43
C SER A 97 8.46 -22.78 1.86
N TYR A 98 8.53 -22.64 0.54
CA TYR A 98 8.69 -21.36 -0.15
C TYR A 98 7.49 -20.42 0.08
N LEU A 99 6.25 -20.94 0.03
CA LEU A 99 5.05 -20.18 0.38
C LEU A 99 5.08 -19.68 1.81
N ILE A 100 5.37 -20.57 2.76
CA ILE A 100 5.42 -20.22 4.18
C ILE A 100 6.47 -19.14 4.43
N TYR A 101 7.67 -19.29 3.86
CA TYR A 101 8.73 -18.30 3.95
C TYR A 101 8.25 -16.93 3.46
N ASN A 102 7.69 -16.86 2.25
CA ASN A 102 7.26 -15.59 1.65
C ASN A 102 6.09 -14.95 2.37
N MET A 103 5.12 -15.76 2.79
CA MET A 103 3.94 -15.29 3.52
C MET A 103 4.32 -14.78 4.91
N PHE A 104 5.27 -15.42 5.59
CA PHE A 104 5.72 -15.03 6.92
C PHE A 104 6.33 -13.63 6.94
N TYR A 105 7.39 -13.38 6.15
CA TYR A 105 8.04 -12.07 6.17
C TYR A 105 7.14 -10.99 5.55
N SER A 106 6.39 -11.31 4.49
CA SER A 106 5.50 -10.34 3.85
C SER A 106 4.39 -9.90 4.80
N SER A 107 3.82 -10.82 5.58
CA SER A 107 2.82 -10.47 6.60
C SER A 107 3.38 -9.55 7.67
N ILE A 108 4.62 -9.79 8.13
CA ILE A 108 5.28 -8.90 9.10
C ILE A 108 5.45 -7.50 8.49
N ILE A 109 5.90 -7.41 7.24
CA ILE A 109 6.11 -6.12 6.59
C ILE A 109 4.79 -5.36 6.41
N GLU A 110 3.75 -6.02 5.91
CA GLU A 110 2.45 -5.41 5.63
C GLU A 110 1.67 -5.04 6.90
N TYR A 111 1.62 -5.92 7.90
CA TYR A 111 0.76 -5.74 9.07
C TYR A 111 1.46 -5.15 10.29
N VAL A 112 2.81 -5.14 10.32
CA VAL A 112 3.58 -4.66 11.48
C VAL A 112 4.49 -3.48 11.11
N ILE A 113 5.30 -3.61 10.07
CA ILE A 113 6.30 -2.58 9.73
C ILE A 113 5.64 -1.37 9.07
N LYS A 114 4.81 -1.56 8.03
CA LYS A 114 4.12 -0.46 7.34
C LYS A 114 3.28 0.39 8.30
N PRO A 115 2.42 -0.17 9.19
CA PRO A 115 1.64 0.64 10.13
C PRO A 115 2.50 1.41 11.14
N ARG A 116 3.66 0.87 11.55
CA ARG A 116 4.60 1.57 12.43
C ARG A 116 5.31 2.73 11.73
N LEU A 117 5.70 2.56 10.47
CA LEU A 117 6.36 3.59 9.68
C LEU A 117 5.42 4.72 9.28
N ILE A 118 4.18 4.38 8.94
CA ILE A 118 3.18 5.32 8.40
C ILE A 118 2.36 5.98 9.52
N GLY A 119 2.38 5.42 10.73
CA GLY A 119 1.53 5.83 11.84
C GLY A 119 0.10 5.31 11.67
N LYS A 120 -0.68 5.29 12.76
CA LYS A 120 -2.10 4.93 12.76
C LYS A 120 -2.97 6.03 12.10
N GLY A 121 -2.63 6.45 10.88
CA GLY A 121 -3.54 7.22 10.04
C GLY A 121 -4.69 6.32 9.58
N MET A 122 -5.90 6.88 9.47
CA MET A 122 -7.16 6.25 9.06
C MET A 122 -6.95 4.89 8.38
N GLN A 123 -7.27 3.81 9.09
CA GLN A 123 -7.16 2.45 8.57
C GLN A 123 -8.20 2.25 7.47
N MET A 124 -7.86 2.70 6.27
CA MET A 124 -8.68 2.49 5.10
C MET A 124 -8.65 0.99 4.82
N ASN A 125 -9.83 0.36 4.80
CA ASN A 125 -9.93 -1.06 4.47
C ASN A 125 -9.25 -1.31 3.12
N SER A 126 -8.39 -2.33 3.06
CA SER A 126 -7.67 -2.76 1.86
C SER A 126 -8.56 -2.89 0.62
N PHE A 127 -9.83 -3.27 0.80
CA PHE A 127 -10.82 -3.32 -0.29
C PHE A 127 -11.13 -1.95 -0.88
N LEU A 128 -11.23 -0.90 -0.07
CA LEU A 128 -11.43 0.47 -0.53
C LEU A 128 -10.20 0.98 -1.27
N VAL A 129 -8.99 0.66 -0.80
CA VAL A 129 -7.74 0.98 -1.51
C VAL A 129 -7.75 0.34 -2.91
N PHE A 130 -8.13 -0.94 -2.99
CA PHE A 130 -8.21 -1.67 -4.26
C PHE A 130 -9.22 -1.06 -5.24
N ILE A 131 -10.44 -0.75 -4.76
CA ILE A 131 -11.43 -0.04 -5.57
C ILE A 131 -10.89 1.32 -6.03
N GLY A 132 -10.21 2.04 -5.14
CA GLY A 132 -9.55 3.31 -5.46
C GLY A 132 -8.53 3.15 -6.57
N ILE A 133 -7.67 2.13 -6.52
CA ILE A 133 -6.68 1.85 -7.57
C ILE A 133 -7.36 1.52 -8.90
N ILE A 134 -8.37 0.65 -8.92
CA ILE A 134 -9.07 0.29 -10.16
C ILE A 134 -9.77 1.51 -10.78
N GLY A 135 -10.51 2.26 -9.96
CA GLY A 135 -11.19 3.48 -10.40
C GLY A 135 -10.20 4.53 -10.86
N GLY A 136 -9.11 4.71 -10.11
CA GLY A 136 -8.02 5.61 -10.42
C GLY A 136 -7.34 5.25 -11.74
N ILE A 137 -7.02 3.98 -11.98
CA ILE A 137 -6.42 3.53 -13.25
C ILE A 137 -7.35 3.83 -14.43
N LYS A 138 -8.65 3.56 -14.27
CA LYS A 138 -9.65 3.87 -15.31
C LYS A 138 -9.72 5.36 -15.65
N LEU A 139 -9.58 6.24 -14.66
CA LEU A 139 -9.75 7.68 -14.83
C LEU A 139 -8.45 8.41 -15.19
N PHE A 140 -7.32 7.99 -14.62
CA PHE A 140 -6.05 8.71 -14.65
C PHE A 140 -4.88 7.86 -15.19
N GLY A 141 -5.14 6.66 -15.70
CA GLY A 141 -4.12 5.74 -16.19
C GLY A 141 -3.18 5.25 -15.08
N ILE A 142 -1.91 4.99 -15.38
CA ILE A 142 -0.93 4.48 -14.41
C ILE A 142 -0.80 5.35 -13.15
N ILE A 143 -0.92 6.67 -13.29
CA ILE A 143 -0.82 7.62 -12.16
C ILE A 143 -2.03 7.47 -11.21
N GLY A 144 -3.13 6.90 -11.71
CA GLY A 144 -4.32 6.53 -10.97
C GLY A 144 -4.08 5.56 -9.80
N ILE A 145 -3.00 4.78 -9.83
CA ILE A 145 -2.59 3.93 -8.70
C ILE A 145 -2.33 4.77 -7.44
N VAL A 146 -1.81 5.98 -7.62
CA VAL A 146 -1.52 6.91 -6.53
C VAL A 146 -2.75 7.78 -6.22
N TYR A 147 -3.38 8.34 -7.25
CA TYR A 147 -4.51 9.26 -7.07
C TYR A 147 -5.78 8.58 -6.53
N GLY A 148 -6.03 7.33 -6.90
CA GLY A 148 -7.23 6.59 -6.49
C GLY A 148 -7.39 6.48 -4.97
N PRO A 149 -6.40 5.87 -4.27
CA PRO A 149 -6.42 5.80 -2.80
C PRO A 149 -6.43 7.18 -2.12
N LEU A 150 -5.74 8.17 -2.69
CA LEU A 150 -5.75 9.55 -2.20
C LEU A 150 -7.16 10.14 -2.19
N ILE A 151 -7.88 10.02 -3.30
CA ILE A 151 -9.26 10.54 -3.43
C ILE A 151 -10.18 9.85 -2.41
N ILE A 152 -10.09 8.53 -2.27
CA ILE A 152 -10.92 7.80 -1.30
C ILE A 152 -10.58 8.20 0.14
N THR A 153 -9.29 8.39 0.45
CA THR A 153 -8.87 8.81 1.79
C THR A 153 -9.43 10.19 2.12
N ILE A 154 -9.39 11.13 1.18
CA ILE A 154 -9.98 12.47 1.34
C ILE A 154 -11.49 12.34 1.59
N PHE A 155 -12.19 11.55 0.75
CA PHE A 155 -13.62 11.33 0.90
C PHE A 155 -13.99 10.77 2.28
N LEU A 156 -13.31 9.72 2.74
CA LEU A 156 -13.57 9.11 4.04
C LEU A 156 -13.22 10.05 5.20
N THR A 157 -12.15 10.83 5.06
CA THR A 157 -11.78 11.85 6.05
C THR A 157 -12.86 12.92 6.16
N LEU A 158 -13.37 13.42 5.04
CA LEU A 158 -14.46 14.40 5.03
C LEU A 158 -15.76 13.79 5.60
N ALA A 159 -16.08 12.55 5.25
CA ALA A 159 -17.24 11.84 5.78
C ALA A 159 -17.14 11.63 7.30
N GLU A 160 -15.94 11.33 7.82
CA GLU A 160 -15.70 11.19 9.25
C GLU A 160 -15.83 12.53 9.99
N ILE A 161 -15.25 13.61 9.46
CA ILE A 161 -15.41 14.96 10.02
C ILE A 161 -16.89 15.35 10.07
N TYR A 162 -17.62 15.16 8.96
CA TYR A 162 -19.05 15.42 8.91
C TYR A 162 -19.83 14.60 9.96
N ARG A 163 -19.50 13.31 10.12
CA ARG A 163 -20.13 12.45 11.12
C ARG A 163 -19.87 12.94 12.54
N LEU A 164 -18.66 13.41 12.85
CA LEU A 164 -18.29 13.86 14.19
C LEU A 164 -18.89 15.22 14.52
N GLU A 165 -18.90 16.17 13.59
CA GLU A 165 -19.41 17.52 13.87
C GLU A 165 -20.94 17.64 13.76
N TYR A 166 -21.58 16.88 12.87
CA TYR A 166 -23.01 17.08 12.58
C TYR A 166 -23.93 15.99 13.13
N LYS A 167 -23.42 14.82 13.52
CA LYS A 167 -24.28 13.75 14.07
C LYS A 167 -24.60 13.92 15.55
N GLU A 168 -23.75 14.63 16.32
CA GLU A 168 -24.05 15.01 17.71
C GLU A 168 -25.01 16.20 17.83
N GLN A 169 -25.21 17.00 16.79
CA GLN A 169 -26.19 18.10 16.79
C GLN A 169 -27.61 17.68 16.38
N LEU A 170 -27.78 16.46 15.85
CA LEU A 170 -29.04 15.93 15.34
C LEU A 170 -29.62 14.78 16.18
N ALA A 171 -28.95 14.41 17.28
CA ALA A 171 -29.40 13.42 18.27
C ALA A 171 -29.74 14.11 19.60
#